data_AF-A0A2D6MIG0-F1
#
_entry.id   AF-A0A2D6MIG0-F1
#
_cell.length_a   1.000
_cell.length_b   1.000
_cell.length_c   1.000
_cell.angle_alpha   90.00
_cell.angle_beta   90.00
_cell.angle_gamma   90.00
#
_symmetry.space_group_name_H-M   'P 1'
#
loop_
_entity.id
_entity.type
_entity.pdbx_description
1 polymer ?
#
loop_
_entity_poly.entity_id
_entity_poly.type
_entity_poly.pdbx_seq_one_letter_code
_entity_poly.pdbx_strand_id
1 'polypeptide(L)'
;MKTKFISFYCDRDGGDYYSSCAKKIKSRLDELGASHDIREIPSQDHYMLNCLEKPKFILDMLNELDESLIWIDIDCTINQLPEELDAVETDVGFAIREHDLKTPHSALIFFNNTEKSKEFIRDWIKKCDSKKKDSISGKYTLGDHEQLILAAKENKPQAVFTVFSPSLCAVETNVSKVSIGLSYGENECNKIQAFYPPFSLKDGSSCGKLKPRFFKWTDRDCKIQVFVDNGMGSIPSHPREKGTYRFGWLCESKEIVNQLYLALKSKHEIFFDHFDGIFTCDEELLQLDSRFMFALSGSNLPWTSREDFGVHEKNKLCSLLASPKQMTKGHQLRYEWADKLKNDIDVFGGVSGSSKIGTDGFASAAHPPKTEALRDYMFSITIENASYNHYFTEKITDCFANGTIPVYWGCPNIGQYFNEDGIIVLNDSFDIKDLNEELYNSKIDAVKENYEKIKTMKLSDDILWEMVSQYIDKAENK
;
A
#
# COMPACT_ATOMS: atom_id res chain seq x y z
N MET A 1 -5.78 -25.37 16.83
CA MET A 1 -6.09 -25.85 15.47
C MET A 1 -5.79 -27.34 15.36
N LYS A 2 -6.65 -28.13 14.71
CA LYS A 2 -6.50 -29.59 14.56
C LYS A 2 -5.82 -29.97 13.25
N THR A 3 -6.20 -29.30 12.16
CA THR A 3 -5.67 -29.58 10.83
C THR A 3 -4.20 -29.14 10.72
N LYS A 4 -3.37 -30.01 10.14
CA LYS A 4 -1.92 -29.80 10.03
C LYS A 4 -1.58 -28.87 8.86
N PHE A 5 -0.65 -27.95 9.09
CA PHE A 5 -0.05 -27.12 8.04
C PHE A 5 1.04 -27.88 7.28
N ILE A 6 1.03 -27.81 5.95
CA ILE A 6 2.08 -28.32 5.10
C ILE A 6 2.62 -27.22 4.20
N SER A 7 3.91 -27.29 3.91
CA SER A 7 4.57 -26.49 2.90
C SER A 7 5.84 -27.20 2.45
N PHE A 8 6.40 -26.78 1.32
CA PHE A 8 7.81 -27.04 1.05
C PHE A 8 8.58 -25.73 0.91
N TYR A 9 9.89 -25.84 0.93
CA TYR A 9 10.80 -24.78 0.51
C TYR A 9 11.98 -25.37 -0.26
N CYS A 10 12.54 -24.57 -1.16
CA CYS A 10 13.77 -24.90 -1.88
C CYS A 10 14.49 -23.61 -2.21
N ASP A 11 15.73 -23.49 -1.77
CA ASP A 11 16.57 -22.35 -2.15
C ASP A 11 17.19 -22.56 -3.53
N ARG A 12 17.53 -21.45 -4.19
CA ARG A 12 18.17 -21.43 -5.51
C ARG A 12 19.53 -20.76 -5.40
N ASP A 13 20.45 -21.18 -6.26
CA ASP A 13 21.74 -20.50 -6.48
C ASP A 13 22.57 -20.28 -5.20
N GLY A 14 22.41 -21.16 -4.20
CA GLY A 14 23.08 -21.05 -2.89
C GLY A 14 22.53 -19.95 -1.96
N GLY A 15 21.37 -19.37 -2.28
CA GLY A 15 20.65 -18.45 -1.40
C GLY A 15 20.02 -19.14 -0.18
N ASP A 16 19.45 -18.35 0.72
CA ASP A 16 18.81 -18.82 1.96
C ASP A 16 17.45 -18.18 2.23
N TYR A 17 16.84 -17.56 1.22
CA TYR A 17 15.60 -16.81 1.37
C TYR A 17 14.44 -17.71 1.83
N TYR A 18 14.21 -18.84 1.14
CA TYR A 18 13.11 -19.73 1.46
C TYR A 18 13.43 -20.57 2.71
N SER A 19 14.70 -20.89 2.97
CA SER A 19 15.13 -21.41 4.27
C SER A 19 14.82 -20.46 5.42
N SER A 20 15.06 -19.16 5.22
CA SER A 20 14.77 -18.12 6.22
C SER A 20 13.27 -17.95 6.45
N CYS A 21 12.46 -17.98 5.38
CA CYS A 21 11.01 -17.99 5.47
C CYS A 21 10.50 -19.25 6.20
N ALA A 22 11.06 -20.42 5.89
CA ALA A 22 10.73 -21.67 6.55
C ALA A 22 11.03 -21.64 8.06
N LYS A 23 12.16 -21.07 8.48
CA LYS A 23 12.46 -20.87 9.90
C LYS A 23 11.43 -19.98 10.60
N LYS A 24 11.06 -18.86 9.96
CA LYS A 24 10.09 -17.91 10.52
C LYS A 24 8.71 -18.53 10.69
N ILE A 25 8.20 -19.19 9.64
CA ILE A 25 6.85 -19.76 9.68
C ILE A 25 6.76 -20.97 10.61
N LYS A 26 7.80 -21.82 10.67
CA LYS A 26 7.90 -22.92 11.66
C LYS A 26 7.85 -22.38 13.08
N SER A 27 8.71 -21.41 13.40
CA SER A 27 8.72 -20.76 14.73
C SER A 27 7.35 -20.19 15.08
N ARG A 28 6.70 -19.53 14.12
CA ARG A 28 5.38 -18.92 14.34
C ARG A 28 4.27 -19.95 14.58
N LEU A 29 4.28 -21.06 13.85
CA LEU A 29 3.34 -22.17 14.05
C LEU A 29 3.56 -22.85 15.39
N ASP A 30 4.82 -23.05 15.80
CA ASP A 30 5.19 -23.60 17.10
C ASP A 30 4.72 -22.69 18.25
N GLU A 31 4.94 -21.37 18.14
CA GLU A 31 4.47 -20.36 19.10
C GLU A 31 2.94 -20.39 19.26
N LEU A 32 2.21 -20.61 18.17
CA LEU A 32 0.75 -20.66 18.16
C LEU A 32 0.20 -22.06 18.52
N GLY A 33 1.06 -23.06 18.74
CA GLY A 33 0.66 -24.43 19.06
C GLY A 33 -0.01 -25.17 17.91
N ALA A 34 0.32 -24.84 16.65
CA ALA A 34 -0.23 -25.50 15.46
C ALA A 34 0.72 -26.57 14.91
N SER A 35 0.19 -27.74 14.54
CA SER A 35 1.00 -28.81 13.94
C SER A 35 1.40 -28.46 12.51
N HIS A 36 2.65 -28.75 12.15
CA HIS A 36 3.15 -28.54 10.79
C HIS A 36 4.07 -29.68 10.32
N ASP A 37 4.13 -29.86 9.00
CA ASP A 37 5.13 -30.66 8.30
C ASP A 37 5.63 -29.87 7.08
N ILE A 38 6.76 -29.18 7.29
CA ILE A 38 7.35 -28.27 6.31
C ILE A 38 8.72 -28.79 5.90
N ARG A 39 8.84 -29.19 4.63
CA ARG A 39 9.99 -29.96 4.11
C ARG A 39 10.84 -29.14 3.14
N GLU A 40 12.15 -29.37 3.20
CA GLU A 40 13.04 -28.93 2.13
C GLU A 40 12.92 -29.91 0.97
N ILE A 41 12.77 -29.42 -0.26
CA ILE A 41 12.79 -30.25 -1.46
C ILE A 41 13.91 -29.80 -2.41
N PRO A 42 14.43 -30.69 -3.27
CA PRO A 42 15.40 -30.29 -4.29
C PRO A 42 14.85 -29.22 -5.23
N SER A 43 15.63 -28.16 -5.43
CA SER A 43 15.35 -27.13 -6.44
C SER A 43 15.46 -27.73 -7.85
N GLN A 44 14.58 -27.30 -8.76
CA GLN A 44 14.70 -27.54 -10.21
C GLN A 44 15.54 -26.46 -10.91
N ASP A 45 16.24 -25.63 -10.14
CA ASP A 45 17.04 -24.47 -10.54
C ASP A 45 16.28 -23.45 -11.41
N HIS A 46 14.96 -23.51 -11.37
CA HIS A 46 14.07 -22.64 -12.12
C HIS A 46 12.85 -22.30 -11.26
N TYR A 47 12.71 -21.01 -10.92
CA TYR A 47 11.65 -20.52 -10.02
C TYR A 47 10.26 -21.04 -10.42
N MET A 48 9.90 -20.88 -11.69
CA MET A 48 8.60 -21.33 -12.18
C MET A 48 8.40 -22.84 -12.03
N LEU A 49 9.42 -23.65 -12.27
CA LEU A 49 9.29 -25.10 -12.14
C LEU A 49 9.09 -25.49 -10.68
N ASN A 50 9.78 -24.82 -9.75
CA ASN A 50 9.56 -24.99 -8.32
C ASN A 50 8.12 -24.65 -7.93
N CYS A 51 7.56 -23.53 -8.42
CA CYS A 51 6.15 -23.18 -8.16
C CYS A 51 5.18 -24.25 -8.67
N LEU A 52 5.44 -24.82 -9.86
CA LEU A 52 4.59 -25.84 -10.46
C LEU A 52 4.57 -27.19 -9.72
N GLU A 53 5.48 -27.44 -8.76
CA GLU A 53 5.49 -28.68 -7.95
C GLU A 53 4.51 -28.66 -6.78
N LYS A 54 3.97 -27.49 -6.41
CA LYS A 54 2.96 -27.31 -5.35
C LYS A 54 1.87 -28.39 -5.32
N PRO A 55 1.09 -28.61 -6.39
CA PRO A 55 0.01 -29.60 -6.34
C PRO A 55 0.52 -31.04 -6.15
N LYS A 56 1.70 -31.37 -6.69
CA LYS A 56 2.27 -32.71 -6.53
C LYS A 56 2.68 -32.95 -5.08
N PHE A 57 3.38 -32.00 -4.48
CA PHE A 57 3.75 -32.08 -3.06
C PHE A 57 2.52 -32.21 -2.16
N ILE A 58 1.46 -31.43 -2.40
CA ILE A 58 0.21 -31.52 -1.64
C ILE A 58 -0.40 -32.93 -1.75
N LEU A 59 -0.45 -33.50 -2.96
CA LEU A 59 -1.00 -34.85 -3.17
C LEU A 59 -0.17 -35.91 -2.45
N ASP A 60 1.16 -35.81 -2.52
CA ASP A 60 2.07 -36.75 -1.85
C ASP A 60 1.86 -36.69 -0.32
N MET A 61 1.78 -35.49 0.25
CA MET A 61 1.51 -35.28 1.68
C MET A 61 0.13 -35.80 2.11
N LEU A 62 -0.92 -35.57 1.29
CA LEU A 62 -2.28 -36.04 1.60
C LEU A 62 -2.34 -37.57 1.62
N ASN A 63 -1.59 -38.24 0.75
CA ASN A 63 -1.49 -39.71 0.74
C ASN A 63 -0.59 -40.26 1.85
N GLU A 64 0.50 -39.57 2.18
CA GLU A 64 1.46 -40.00 3.20
C GLU A 64 0.88 -39.89 4.61
N LEU A 65 0.26 -38.75 4.92
CA LEU A 65 -0.26 -38.46 6.26
C LEU A 65 -1.67 -39.03 6.50
N ASP A 66 -2.39 -39.32 5.42
CA ASP A 66 -3.77 -39.83 5.43
C ASP A 66 -4.74 -38.99 6.30
N GLU A 67 -4.53 -37.68 6.34
CA GLU A 67 -5.33 -36.72 7.10
C GLU A 67 -5.65 -35.48 6.25
N SER A 68 -6.60 -34.65 6.71
CA SER A 68 -6.87 -33.36 6.07
C SER A 68 -5.73 -32.38 6.34
N LEU A 69 -5.42 -31.51 5.39
CA LEU A 69 -4.23 -30.65 5.42
C LEU A 69 -4.55 -29.20 5.04
N ILE A 70 -3.70 -28.29 5.49
CA ILE A 70 -3.69 -26.90 5.04
C ILE A 70 -2.37 -26.63 4.34
N TRP A 71 -2.43 -26.34 3.05
CA TRP A 71 -1.30 -25.74 2.34
C TRP A 71 -1.15 -24.29 2.76
N ILE A 72 0.09 -23.88 3.04
CA ILE A 72 0.48 -22.48 3.22
C ILE A 72 1.74 -22.19 2.41
N ASP A 73 1.79 -21.09 1.66
CA ASP A 73 3.03 -20.67 0.99
C ASP A 73 4.07 -20.27 2.03
N ILE A 74 5.33 -20.67 1.82
CA ILE A 74 6.38 -20.55 2.84
C ILE A 74 6.72 -19.10 3.21
N ASP A 75 6.49 -18.15 2.30
CA ASP A 75 6.70 -16.73 2.48
C ASP A 75 5.53 -16.02 3.18
N CYS A 76 4.47 -16.74 3.56
CA CYS A 76 3.37 -16.18 4.35
C CYS A 76 3.76 -15.87 5.80
N THR A 77 3.08 -14.88 6.38
CA THR A 77 3.11 -14.55 7.81
C THR A 77 1.78 -14.89 8.46
N ILE A 78 1.80 -15.58 9.60
CA ILE A 78 0.59 -15.95 10.34
C ILE A 78 0.37 -14.96 11.49
N ASN A 79 -0.59 -14.06 11.31
CA ASN A 79 -0.99 -13.08 12.33
C ASN A 79 -1.82 -13.79 13.42
N GLN A 80 -2.79 -14.60 12.99
CA GLN A 80 -3.67 -15.42 13.82
C GLN A 80 -3.91 -16.78 13.15
N LEU A 81 -4.15 -17.84 13.94
CA LEU A 81 -4.53 -19.13 13.38
C LEU A 81 -5.89 -19.04 12.64
N PRO A 82 -6.00 -19.55 11.41
CA PRO A 82 -7.24 -19.62 10.64
C PRO A 82 -8.14 -20.78 11.11
N GLU A 83 -8.54 -20.75 12.39
CA GLU A 83 -9.27 -21.85 13.06
C GLU A 83 -10.58 -22.27 12.36
N GLU A 84 -11.21 -21.37 11.61
CA GLU A 84 -12.38 -21.66 10.76
C GLU A 84 -12.13 -22.75 9.72
N LEU A 85 -10.87 -23.02 9.34
CA LEU A 85 -10.52 -24.12 8.46
C LEU A 85 -10.74 -25.50 9.11
N ASP A 86 -10.70 -25.62 10.44
CA ASP A 86 -11.00 -26.88 11.15
C ASP A 86 -12.49 -27.27 11.04
N ALA A 87 -13.37 -26.33 10.68
CA ALA A 87 -14.81 -26.54 10.56
C ALA A 87 -15.26 -26.88 9.12
N VAL A 88 -14.32 -26.98 8.17
CA VAL A 88 -14.64 -27.25 6.76
C VAL A 88 -14.97 -28.72 6.56
N GLU A 89 -16.20 -29.00 6.14
CA GLU A 89 -16.64 -30.36 5.78
C GLU A 89 -16.55 -30.64 4.27
N THR A 90 -16.32 -29.61 3.45
CA THR A 90 -16.24 -29.72 2.00
C THR A 90 -14.90 -30.31 1.55
N ASP A 91 -14.77 -30.64 0.25
CA ASP A 91 -13.56 -31.25 -0.30
C ASP A 91 -12.37 -30.28 -0.24
N VAL A 92 -12.55 -29.03 -0.69
CA VAL A 92 -11.48 -28.02 -0.76
C VAL A 92 -11.97 -26.65 -0.26
N GLY A 93 -11.13 -25.95 0.50
CA GLY A 93 -11.41 -24.61 1.03
C GLY A 93 -10.42 -23.57 0.51
N PHE A 94 -10.90 -22.42 0.02
CA PHE A 94 -10.06 -21.35 -0.51
C PHE A 94 -10.30 -20.03 0.22
N ALA A 95 -9.24 -19.27 0.50
CA ALA A 95 -9.38 -17.82 0.62
C ALA A 95 -9.59 -17.20 -0.77
N ILE A 96 -10.34 -16.11 -0.88
CA ILE A 96 -10.53 -15.36 -2.14
C ILE A 96 -9.77 -14.03 -2.13
N ARG A 97 -9.39 -13.54 -3.31
CA ARG A 97 -8.59 -12.32 -3.48
C ARG A 97 -9.39 -11.06 -3.14
N GLU A 98 -8.74 -10.08 -2.51
CA GLU A 98 -9.35 -8.79 -2.10
C GLU A 98 -9.90 -7.97 -3.27
N HIS A 99 -9.21 -7.95 -4.41
CA HIS A 99 -9.55 -7.06 -5.52
C HIS A 99 -10.78 -7.49 -6.31
N ASP A 100 -11.18 -8.76 -6.25
CA ASP A 100 -12.32 -9.25 -7.03
C ASP A 100 -13.33 -10.10 -6.25
N LEU A 101 -13.03 -10.45 -4.99
CA LEU A 101 -13.89 -11.20 -4.08
C LEU A 101 -14.44 -12.50 -4.68
N LYS A 102 -13.75 -13.10 -5.65
CA LYS A 102 -14.22 -14.30 -6.35
C LYS A 102 -13.11 -15.29 -6.67
N THR A 103 -11.89 -14.81 -6.90
CA THR A 103 -10.81 -15.66 -7.39
C THR A 103 -10.11 -16.31 -6.20
N PRO A 104 -9.91 -17.64 -6.19
CA PRO A 104 -9.16 -18.33 -5.13
C PRO A 104 -7.72 -17.81 -4.99
N HIS A 105 -7.18 -17.83 -3.78
CA HIS A 105 -5.75 -17.66 -3.50
C HIS A 105 -5.04 -19.01 -3.53
N SER A 106 -3.80 -19.06 -4.04
CA SER A 106 -2.97 -20.26 -4.01
C SER A 106 -2.04 -20.36 -2.78
N ALA A 107 -2.15 -19.40 -1.85
CA ALA A 107 -1.22 -19.23 -0.74
C ALA A 107 -1.71 -19.82 0.59
N LEU A 108 -3.03 -20.02 0.71
CA LEU A 108 -3.63 -20.72 1.83
C LEU A 108 -4.81 -21.54 1.31
N ILE A 109 -4.70 -22.86 1.33
CA ILE A 109 -5.72 -23.77 0.79
C ILE A 109 -5.93 -24.91 1.78
N PHE A 110 -7.18 -25.17 2.14
CA PHE A 110 -7.56 -26.35 2.89
C PHE A 110 -7.92 -27.50 1.95
N PHE A 111 -7.47 -28.71 2.27
CA PHE A 111 -7.81 -29.94 1.58
C PHE A 111 -8.33 -30.97 2.59
N ASN A 112 -9.56 -31.40 2.41
CA ASN A 112 -10.09 -32.59 3.07
C ASN A 112 -9.48 -33.84 2.40
N ASN A 113 -9.19 -34.89 3.17
CA ASN A 113 -8.67 -36.15 2.63
C ASN A 113 -9.80 -36.99 2.01
N THR A 114 -10.33 -36.53 0.87
CA THR A 114 -11.32 -37.24 0.06
C THR A 114 -10.75 -37.59 -1.30
N GLU A 115 -11.31 -38.61 -1.96
CA GLU A 115 -10.90 -38.91 -3.34
C GLU A 115 -11.22 -37.77 -4.31
N LYS A 116 -12.26 -36.97 -4.04
CA LYS A 116 -12.59 -35.78 -4.84
C LYS A 116 -11.52 -34.70 -4.72
N SER A 117 -10.99 -34.45 -3.53
CA SER A 117 -9.85 -33.57 -3.33
C SER A 117 -8.63 -34.07 -4.10
N LYS A 118 -8.35 -35.37 -4.03
CA LYS A 118 -7.23 -35.98 -4.76
C LYS A 118 -7.41 -35.89 -6.27
N GLU A 119 -8.60 -36.12 -6.80
CA GLU A 119 -8.93 -35.94 -8.22
C GLU A 119 -8.75 -34.50 -8.68
N PHE A 120 -9.23 -33.54 -7.89
CA PHE A 120 -8.99 -32.11 -8.13
C PHE A 120 -7.50 -31.78 -8.19
N ILE A 121 -6.70 -32.27 -7.23
CA ILE A 121 -5.26 -32.05 -7.21
C ILE A 121 -4.59 -32.71 -8.43
N ARG A 122 -4.99 -33.94 -8.81
CA ARG A 122 -4.45 -34.62 -10.01
C ARG A 122 -4.72 -33.83 -11.30
N ASP A 123 -5.89 -33.22 -11.44
CA ASP A 123 -6.19 -32.34 -12.57
C ASP A 123 -5.33 -31.06 -12.54
N TRP A 124 -5.14 -30.47 -11.36
CA TRP A 124 -4.23 -29.33 -11.17
C TRP A 124 -2.78 -29.69 -11.55
N ILE A 125 -2.27 -30.86 -11.14
CA ILE A 125 -0.95 -31.38 -11.56
C ILE A 125 -0.86 -31.44 -13.09
N LYS A 126 -1.85 -32.05 -13.75
CA LYS A 126 -1.86 -32.20 -15.21
C LYS A 126 -1.79 -30.84 -15.92
N LYS A 127 -2.50 -29.84 -15.41
CA LYS A 127 -2.47 -28.47 -15.93
C LYS A 127 -1.10 -27.82 -15.70
N CYS A 128 -0.52 -27.96 -14.51
CA CYS A 128 0.83 -27.49 -14.22
C CYS A 128 1.90 -28.15 -15.12
N ASP A 129 1.84 -29.47 -15.30
CA ASP A 129 2.77 -30.21 -16.15
C ASP A 129 2.71 -29.74 -17.62
N SER A 130 1.51 -29.37 -18.10
CA SER A 130 1.35 -28.82 -19.46
C SER A 130 2.09 -27.50 -19.68
N LYS A 131 2.41 -26.76 -18.60
CA LYS A 131 3.10 -25.46 -18.65
C LYS A 131 4.61 -25.54 -18.45
N LYS A 132 5.16 -26.66 -17.99
CA LYS A 132 6.61 -26.79 -17.69
C LYS A 132 7.51 -26.40 -18.87
N LYS A 133 7.19 -26.87 -20.07
CA LYS A 133 7.97 -26.53 -21.28
C LYS A 133 7.89 -25.04 -21.62
N ASP A 134 6.70 -24.45 -21.51
CA ASP A 134 6.48 -23.04 -21.77
C ASP A 134 7.19 -22.17 -20.73
N SER A 135 7.21 -22.59 -19.46
CA SER A 135 7.95 -21.95 -18.37
C SER A 135 9.46 -21.90 -18.62
N ILE A 136 10.06 -23.02 -19.04
CA ILE A 136 11.50 -23.07 -19.37
C ILE A 136 11.82 -22.09 -20.52
N SER A 137 10.92 -21.96 -21.49
CA SER A 137 11.09 -21.03 -22.61
C SER A 137 10.72 -19.58 -22.30
N GLY A 138 10.27 -19.28 -21.09
CA GLY A 138 9.80 -17.95 -20.68
C GLY A 138 8.43 -17.54 -21.22
N LYS A 139 7.73 -18.42 -21.95
CA LYS A 139 6.39 -18.16 -22.51
C LYS A 139 5.26 -18.24 -21.47
N TYR A 140 5.56 -18.75 -20.28
CA TYR A 140 4.60 -18.86 -19.19
C TYR A 140 5.24 -18.48 -17.85
N THR A 141 4.66 -17.49 -17.19
CA THR A 141 5.18 -16.86 -15.97
C THR A 141 4.17 -16.78 -14.82
N LEU A 142 2.97 -17.37 -14.97
CA LEU A 142 1.84 -17.21 -14.04
C LEU A 142 1.77 -18.25 -12.90
N GLY A 143 2.86 -19.00 -12.67
CA GLY A 143 2.98 -20.01 -11.61
C GLY A 143 1.93 -21.12 -11.66
N ASP A 144 1.69 -21.75 -10.51
CA ASP A 144 0.61 -22.73 -10.31
C ASP A 144 -0.78 -22.10 -10.23
N HIS A 145 -0.85 -20.79 -9.94
CA HIS A 145 -2.09 -20.09 -9.58
C HIS A 145 -3.12 -20.08 -10.72
N GLU A 146 -2.70 -19.74 -11.94
CA GLU A 146 -3.63 -19.77 -13.07
C GLU A 146 -4.18 -21.20 -13.29
N GLN A 147 -3.32 -22.21 -13.13
CA GLN A 147 -3.71 -23.61 -13.29
C GLN A 147 -4.66 -24.06 -12.16
N LEU A 148 -4.49 -23.55 -10.94
CA LEU A 148 -5.41 -23.76 -9.82
C LEU A 148 -6.81 -23.23 -10.15
N ILE A 149 -6.91 -22.01 -10.70
CA ILE A 149 -8.19 -21.38 -11.05
C ILE A 149 -8.91 -22.17 -12.14
N LEU A 150 -8.16 -22.61 -13.15
CA LEU A 150 -8.68 -23.45 -14.22
C LEU A 150 -9.17 -24.81 -13.69
N ALA A 151 -8.38 -25.48 -12.86
CA ALA A 151 -8.78 -26.72 -12.20
C ALA A 151 -10.04 -26.52 -11.35
N ALA A 152 -10.09 -25.46 -10.55
CA ALA A 152 -11.23 -25.20 -9.66
C ALA A 152 -12.52 -24.95 -10.46
N LYS A 153 -12.42 -24.30 -11.62
CA LYS A 153 -13.56 -24.06 -12.51
C LYS A 153 -14.07 -25.34 -13.15
N GLU A 154 -13.18 -26.22 -13.62
CA GLU A 154 -13.55 -27.46 -14.31
C GLU A 154 -14.07 -28.54 -13.35
N ASN A 155 -13.58 -28.56 -12.10
CA ASN A 155 -13.97 -29.54 -11.09
C ASN A 155 -15.21 -29.15 -10.27
N LYS A 156 -15.83 -27.99 -10.51
CA LYS A 156 -17.09 -27.57 -9.84
C LYS A 156 -18.20 -28.63 -9.84
N PRO A 157 -18.38 -29.47 -10.89
CA PRO A 157 -19.39 -30.51 -10.87
C PRO A 157 -19.03 -31.73 -10.01
N GLN A 158 -17.76 -31.90 -9.63
CA GLN A 158 -17.21 -33.14 -9.08
C GLN A 158 -16.75 -32.99 -7.62
N ALA A 159 -16.26 -31.81 -7.22
CA ALA A 159 -15.84 -31.47 -5.87
C ALA A 159 -16.65 -30.31 -5.29
N VAL A 160 -16.84 -30.32 -3.97
CA VAL A 160 -17.50 -29.25 -3.23
C VAL A 160 -16.45 -28.28 -2.68
N PHE A 161 -16.64 -27.00 -2.95
CA PHE A 161 -15.71 -25.94 -2.57
C PHE A 161 -16.32 -25.01 -1.53
N THR A 162 -15.55 -24.69 -0.48
CA THR A 162 -15.85 -23.59 0.44
C THR A 162 -14.96 -22.39 0.10
N VAL A 163 -15.53 -21.19 0.13
CA VAL A 163 -14.78 -19.95 -0.07
C VAL A 163 -14.83 -19.10 1.19
N PHE A 164 -13.68 -18.55 1.56
CA PHE A 164 -13.47 -17.69 2.70
C PHE A 164 -13.17 -16.28 2.24
N SER A 165 -13.59 -15.30 3.05
CA SER A 165 -13.33 -13.90 2.76
C SER A 165 -11.83 -13.58 2.78
N PRO A 166 -11.41 -12.45 2.18
CA PRO A 166 -10.00 -12.05 2.21
C PRO A 166 -9.43 -11.82 3.62
N SER A 167 -10.28 -11.65 4.65
CA SER A 167 -9.81 -11.61 6.05
C SER A 167 -9.10 -12.90 6.49
N LEU A 168 -9.28 -14.01 5.78
CA LEU A 168 -8.56 -15.25 6.05
C LEU A 168 -7.12 -15.18 5.53
N CYS A 169 -6.94 -14.70 4.30
CA CYS A 169 -5.64 -14.63 3.64
C CYS A 169 -5.63 -13.49 2.60
N ALA A 170 -4.75 -12.50 2.80
CA ALA A 170 -4.63 -11.32 1.95
C ALA A 170 -3.21 -10.75 1.94
N VAL A 171 -2.92 -9.83 1.02
CA VAL A 171 -1.62 -9.16 0.93
C VAL A 171 -1.47 -8.20 2.11
N GLU A 172 -0.35 -8.30 2.84
CA GLU A 172 -0.02 -7.55 4.07
C GLU A 172 -1.01 -6.45 4.52
N THR A 173 -2.06 -6.88 5.22
CA THR A 173 -2.89 -6.03 6.06
C THR A 173 -2.81 -6.58 7.49
N ASN A 174 -2.78 -5.72 8.50
CA ASN A 174 -2.85 -6.15 9.92
C ASN A 174 -4.22 -6.75 10.30
N VAL A 175 -5.08 -7.04 9.31
CA VAL A 175 -6.47 -7.46 9.46
C VAL A 175 -6.65 -8.91 9.00
N SER A 176 -5.82 -9.42 8.08
CA SER A 176 -5.91 -10.81 7.67
C SER A 176 -5.31 -11.76 8.72
N LYS A 177 -5.84 -12.98 8.82
CA LYS A 177 -5.25 -14.02 9.69
C LYS A 177 -3.91 -14.52 9.16
N VAL A 178 -3.82 -14.65 7.84
CA VAL A 178 -2.58 -14.94 7.11
C VAL A 178 -2.27 -13.78 6.15
N SER A 179 -1.09 -13.21 6.27
CA SER A 179 -0.56 -12.23 5.33
C SER A 179 0.29 -12.94 4.29
N ILE A 180 -0.03 -12.75 3.02
CA ILE A 180 0.77 -13.28 1.91
C ILE A 180 2.04 -12.44 1.85
N GLY A 181 3.19 -13.09 2.00
CA GLY A 181 4.45 -12.44 1.75
C GLY A 181 4.51 -12.06 0.28
N LEU A 182 4.65 -10.77 0.00
CA LEU A 182 5.20 -10.41 -1.29
C LEU A 182 6.64 -10.94 -1.24
N SER A 183 6.92 -11.99 -2.00
CA SER A 183 8.30 -12.27 -2.35
C SER A 183 8.83 -10.98 -2.99
N TYR A 184 9.56 -10.19 -2.20
CA TYR A 184 10.49 -9.20 -2.69
C TYR A 184 11.64 -9.97 -3.36
N GLY A 185 11.31 -10.87 -4.28
CA GLY A 185 12.25 -11.42 -5.21
C GLY A 185 12.91 -10.22 -5.87
N GLU A 186 14.23 -10.31 -6.01
CA GLU A 186 15.04 -9.39 -6.79
C GLU A 186 14.69 -9.42 -8.29
N ASN A 187 13.43 -9.64 -8.63
CA ASN A 187 12.89 -9.48 -9.95
C ASN A 187 12.91 -7.97 -10.25
N GLU A 188 13.69 -7.61 -11.26
CA GLU A 188 13.61 -6.34 -12.00
C GLU A 188 12.16 -5.91 -12.35
N CYS A 189 11.19 -6.84 -12.31
CA CYS A 189 9.79 -6.60 -12.67
C CYS A 189 9.02 -5.63 -11.76
N ASN A 190 9.42 -5.45 -10.49
CA ASN A 190 8.70 -4.57 -9.55
C ASN A 190 9.54 -3.35 -9.16
N LYS A 191 10.19 -2.72 -10.16
CA LYS A 191 10.90 -1.45 -10.00
C LYS A 191 10.26 -0.39 -10.88
N ILE A 192 10.16 0.82 -10.35
CA ILE A 192 9.78 2.00 -11.12
C ILE A 192 10.95 2.97 -11.11
N GLN A 193 11.40 3.36 -12.31
CA GLN A 193 12.37 4.42 -12.47
C GLN A 193 11.68 5.77 -12.23
N ALA A 194 12.18 6.56 -11.29
CA ALA A 194 11.67 7.90 -11.03
C ALA A 194 12.56 8.98 -11.68
N PHE A 195 11.93 9.90 -12.40
CA PHE A 195 12.58 11.10 -12.91
C PHE A 195 12.16 12.31 -12.07
N TYR A 196 13.17 12.97 -11.49
CA TYR A 196 13.04 14.17 -10.64
C TYR A 196 12.09 14.02 -9.43
N PRO A 197 12.17 12.91 -8.66
CA PRO A 197 11.34 12.74 -7.47
C PRO A 197 11.67 13.82 -6.41
N PRO A 198 10.66 14.43 -5.74
CA PRO A 198 10.90 15.33 -4.62
C PRO A 198 11.22 14.58 -3.30
N PHE A 199 11.53 13.28 -3.38
CA PHE A 199 11.73 12.37 -2.26
C PHE A 199 12.93 11.43 -2.48
N SER A 200 13.42 10.81 -1.39
CA SER A 200 14.54 9.85 -1.46
C SER A 200 14.08 8.51 -1.99
N LEU A 201 14.70 8.06 -3.09
CA LEU A 201 14.45 6.73 -3.67
C LEU A 201 15.07 5.59 -2.85
N LYS A 202 16.14 5.88 -2.09
CA LYS A 202 16.86 4.89 -1.28
C LYS A 202 16.13 4.62 0.04
N ASP A 203 15.70 5.69 0.67
CA ASP A 203 15.34 5.68 2.08
C ASP A 203 13.83 5.84 2.31
N GLY A 204 13.02 6.04 1.27
CA GLY A 204 11.58 6.27 1.42
C GLY A 204 10.76 6.36 0.14
N SER A 205 9.77 7.26 0.14
CA SER A 205 8.75 7.44 -0.90
C SER A 205 8.18 8.85 -0.87
N SER A 206 7.07 9.10 -1.58
CA SER A 206 6.35 10.36 -1.50
C SER A 206 5.86 10.72 -0.08
N CYS A 207 5.80 9.77 0.85
CA CYS A 207 5.41 9.97 2.25
C CYS A 207 6.60 9.83 3.21
N GLY A 208 7.69 10.53 2.93
CA GLY A 208 8.87 10.54 3.80
C GLY A 208 9.56 9.18 3.83
N LYS A 209 9.75 8.60 5.02
CA LYS A 209 10.50 7.34 5.22
C LYS A 209 9.69 6.06 4.92
N LEU A 210 8.41 6.18 4.62
CA LEU A 210 7.59 5.03 4.22
C LEU A 210 8.07 4.49 2.88
N LYS A 211 7.99 3.17 2.68
CA LYS A 211 8.32 2.52 1.41
C LYS A 211 7.06 1.94 0.77
N PRO A 212 6.93 1.96 -0.56
CA PRO A 212 5.83 1.29 -1.24
C PRO A 212 5.88 -0.22 -0.97
N ARG A 213 4.71 -0.85 -0.93
CA ARG A 213 4.56 -2.29 -0.63
C ARG A 213 4.87 -3.15 -1.84
N PHE A 214 4.45 -2.70 -3.01
CA PHE A 214 4.43 -3.55 -4.20
C PHE A 214 5.63 -3.37 -5.14
N PHE A 215 6.39 -2.29 -4.97
CA PHE A 215 7.51 -1.96 -5.85
C PHE A 215 8.62 -1.20 -5.13
N LYS A 216 9.78 -1.09 -5.78
CA LYS A 216 10.89 -0.23 -5.32
C LYS A 216 11.12 0.91 -6.30
N TRP A 217 11.22 2.12 -5.77
CA TRP A 217 11.73 3.26 -6.51
C TRP A 217 13.21 3.07 -6.87
N THR A 218 13.62 3.49 -8.06
CA THR A 218 15.02 3.48 -8.49
C THR A 218 15.32 4.63 -9.46
N ASP A 219 16.60 5.01 -9.54
CA ASP A 219 17.15 5.93 -10.53
C ASP A 219 17.74 5.19 -11.75
N ARG A 220 17.83 3.85 -11.69
CA ARG A 220 18.32 3.00 -12.77
C ARG A 220 17.26 2.82 -13.85
N ASP A 221 17.71 2.58 -15.07
CA ASP A 221 16.83 2.32 -16.20
C ASP A 221 15.92 1.13 -15.94
N CYS A 222 14.62 1.34 -16.11
CA CYS A 222 13.59 0.32 -15.93
C CYS A 222 12.54 0.43 -17.05
N LYS A 223 11.82 -0.66 -17.27
CA LYS A 223 10.69 -0.72 -18.22
C LYS A 223 9.60 0.29 -17.87
N ILE A 224 9.36 0.51 -16.58
CA ILE A 224 8.34 1.43 -16.07
C ILE A 224 9.04 2.70 -15.59
N GLN A 225 8.63 3.85 -16.14
CA GLN A 225 9.22 5.15 -15.91
C GLN A 225 8.14 6.12 -15.44
N VAL A 226 8.37 6.81 -14.32
CA VAL A 226 7.47 7.84 -13.78
C VAL A 226 8.21 9.17 -13.71
N PHE A 227 7.69 10.18 -14.37
CA PHE A 227 8.18 11.56 -14.34
C PHE A 227 7.35 12.36 -13.36
N VAL A 228 7.98 12.86 -12.30
CA VAL A 228 7.28 13.52 -11.20
C VAL A 228 7.29 15.02 -11.41
N ASP A 229 6.11 15.65 -11.34
CA ASP A 229 5.91 17.09 -11.44
C ASP A 229 6.66 17.71 -12.63
N ASN A 230 7.47 18.75 -12.39
CA ASN A 230 8.24 19.45 -13.43
C ASN A 230 9.27 18.55 -14.14
N GLY A 231 9.54 17.34 -13.61
CA GLY A 231 10.27 16.30 -14.31
C GLY A 231 9.62 15.95 -15.67
N MET A 232 8.31 16.08 -15.81
CA MET A 232 7.64 15.90 -17.11
C MET A 232 8.16 16.89 -18.17
N GLY A 233 8.71 18.04 -17.79
CA GLY A 233 9.33 18.97 -18.74
C GLY A 233 10.66 18.48 -19.31
N SER A 234 11.29 17.44 -18.74
CA SER A 234 12.59 16.93 -19.18
C SER A 234 12.50 15.90 -20.31
N ILE A 235 11.32 15.65 -20.88
CA ILE A 235 11.12 14.69 -21.98
C ILE A 235 12.14 14.86 -23.13
N PRO A 236 12.46 16.07 -23.62
CA PRO A 236 13.38 16.23 -24.75
C PRO A 236 14.77 15.65 -24.48
N SER A 237 15.18 15.57 -23.21
CA SER A 237 16.47 15.01 -22.78
C SER A 237 16.44 13.49 -22.58
N HIS A 238 15.26 12.86 -22.67
CA HIS A 238 15.05 11.44 -22.38
C HIS A 238 14.24 10.78 -23.51
N PRO A 239 14.87 10.38 -24.62
CA PRO A 239 14.19 9.69 -25.72
C PRO A 239 13.47 8.42 -25.24
N ARG A 240 12.30 8.11 -25.79
CA ARG A 240 11.53 6.93 -25.39
C ARG A 240 12.15 5.66 -25.98
N GLU A 241 12.59 4.75 -25.12
CA GLU A 241 13.08 3.44 -25.53
C GLU A 241 11.93 2.50 -25.87
N LYS A 242 12.15 1.61 -26.84
CA LYS A 242 11.13 0.65 -27.27
C LYS A 242 10.79 -0.32 -26.14
N GLY A 243 9.51 -0.51 -25.87
CA GLY A 243 9.02 -1.42 -24.83
C GLY A 243 8.97 -0.81 -23.43
N THR A 244 9.22 0.50 -23.29
CA THR A 244 9.03 1.24 -22.03
C THR A 244 7.62 1.79 -21.89
N TYR A 245 7.13 1.79 -20.64
CA TYR A 245 5.90 2.44 -20.21
C TYR A 245 6.26 3.72 -19.45
N ARG A 246 5.69 4.86 -19.86
CA ARG A 246 5.97 6.19 -19.32
C ARG A 246 4.73 6.80 -18.72
N PHE A 247 4.82 7.19 -17.46
CA PHE A 247 3.76 7.88 -16.75
C PHE A 247 4.25 9.22 -16.22
N GLY A 248 3.35 10.19 -16.15
CA GLY A 248 3.54 11.41 -15.35
C GLY A 248 2.89 11.24 -13.98
N TRP A 249 3.39 11.93 -12.96
CA TRP A 249 2.70 12.04 -11.67
C TRP A 249 2.76 13.47 -11.15
N LEU A 250 1.59 14.10 -11.02
CA LEU A 250 1.41 15.36 -10.32
C LEU A 250 1.38 15.09 -8.81
N CYS A 251 2.57 15.02 -8.24
CA CYS A 251 2.82 14.72 -6.83
C CYS A 251 2.60 15.96 -5.96
N GLU A 252 2.89 17.15 -6.47
CA GLU A 252 2.73 18.43 -5.78
C GLU A 252 1.44 19.18 -6.14
N SER A 253 1.10 20.16 -5.29
CA SER A 253 -0.10 20.97 -5.50
C SER A 253 -0.05 21.85 -6.75
N LYS A 254 -1.23 22.16 -7.31
CA LYS A 254 -1.35 23.09 -8.43
C LYS A 254 -0.90 24.53 -8.13
N GLU A 255 -0.68 24.89 -6.87
CA GLU A 255 -0.09 26.18 -6.51
C GLU A 255 1.45 26.12 -6.50
N ILE A 256 2.05 24.97 -6.17
CA ILE A 256 3.51 24.79 -6.18
C ILE A 256 4.03 24.61 -7.61
N VAL A 257 3.33 23.83 -8.44
CA VAL A 257 3.71 23.51 -9.83
C VAL A 257 2.70 24.07 -10.84
N ASN A 258 2.26 25.31 -10.61
CA ASN A 258 1.15 25.93 -11.34
C ASN A 258 1.30 25.91 -12.87
N GLN A 259 2.49 26.21 -13.38
CA GLN A 259 2.73 26.28 -14.82
C GLN A 259 2.50 24.93 -15.52
N LEU A 260 2.85 23.82 -14.86
CA LEU A 260 2.63 22.48 -15.38
C LEU A 260 1.14 22.14 -15.44
N TYR A 261 0.38 22.47 -14.40
CA TYR A 261 -1.08 22.26 -14.40
C TYR A 261 -1.75 23.09 -15.52
N LEU A 262 -1.34 24.34 -15.72
CA LEU A 262 -1.86 25.17 -16.83
C LEU A 262 -1.48 24.59 -18.21
N ALA A 263 -0.27 24.07 -18.36
CA ALA A 263 0.17 23.41 -19.59
C ALA A 263 -0.63 22.13 -19.87
N LEU A 264 -0.89 21.29 -18.87
CA LEU A 264 -1.71 20.09 -19.01
C LEU A 264 -3.16 20.44 -19.37
N LYS A 265 -3.77 21.41 -18.67
CA LYS A 265 -5.15 21.86 -18.99
C LYS A 265 -5.29 22.35 -20.42
N SER A 266 -4.28 23.04 -20.95
CA SER A 266 -4.36 23.66 -22.28
C SER A 266 -3.82 22.79 -23.42
N LYS A 267 -2.89 21.87 -23.15
CA LYS A 267 -2.08 21.16 -24.15
C LYS A 267 -1.73 19.71 -23.76
N HIS A 268 -2.56 19.02 -22.98
CA HIS A 268 -2.31 17.63 -22.54
C HIS A 268 -1.98 16.65 -23.68
N GLU A 269 -2.51 16.84 -24.88
CA GLU A 269 -2.22 15.98 -26.04
C GLU A 269 -0.72 15.90 -26.35
N ILE A 270 0.02 17.01 -26.21
CA ILE A 270 1.47 17.04 -26.40
C ILE A 270 2.18 16.17 -25.36
N PHE A 271 1.65 16.13 -24.13
CA PHE A 271 2.20 15.26 -23.09
C PHE A 271 1.88 13.80 -23.39
N PHE A 272 0.68 13.51 -23.86
CA PHE A 272 0.28 12.13 -24.16
C PHE A 272 0.90 11.55 -25.45
N ASP A 273 1.56 12.36 -26.28
CA ASP A 273 2.50 11.86 -27.30
C ASP A 273 3.72 11.15 -26.66
N HIS A 274 3.99 11.41 -25.38
CA HIS A 274 5.16 10.93 -24.65
C HIS A 274 4.83 10.05 -23.44
N PHE A 275 3.63 10.22 -22.85
CA PHE A 275 3.15 9.50 -21.68
C PHE A 275 1.96 8.61 -21.99
N ASP A 276 1.99 7.39 -21.48
CA ASP A 276 0.88 6.43 -21.50
C ASP A 276 -0.28 6.87 -20.58
N GLY A 277 0.04 7.69 -19.57
CA GLY A 277 -0.95 8.41 -18.78
C GLY A 277 -0.32 9.26 -17.68
N ILE A 278 -1.11 10.10 -17.03
CA ILE A 278 -0.64 11.06 -16.01
C ILE A 278 -1.50 10.95 -14.76
N PHE A 279 -0.86 10.67 -13.63
CA PHE A 279 -1.51 10.55 -12.34
C PHE A 279 -1.77 11.92 -11.70
N THR A 280 -2.98 12.14 -11.20
CA THR A 280 -3.39 13.38 -10.53
C THR A 280 -4.61 13.19 -9.63
N CYS A 281 -4.78 14.09 -8.66
CA CYS A 281 -6.00 14.21 -7.85
C CYS A 281 -6.90 15.37 -8.32
N ASP A 282 -6.48 16.19 -9.30
CA ASP A 282 -7.25 17.36 -9.76
C ASP A 282 -8.42 16.92 -10.65
N GLU A 283 -9.64 17.14 -10.17
CA GLU A 283 -10.88 16.75 -10.85
C GLU A 283 -10.99 17.33 -12.26
N GLU A 284 -10.55 18.57 -12.47
CA GLU A 284 -10.62 19.20 -13.79
C GLU A 284 -9.77 18.42 -14.80
N LEU A 285 -8.53 18.06 -14.46
CA LEU A 285 -7.69 17.23 -15.32
C LEU A 285 -8.29 15.84 -15.58
N LEU A 286 -8.81 15.18 -14.54
CA LEU A 286 -9.43 13.85 -14.65
C LEU A 286 -10.64 13.83 -15.59
N GLN A 287 -11.32 14.96 -15.77
CA GLN A 287 -12.46 15.11 -16.68
C GLN A 287 -12.06 15.43 -18.12
N LEU A 288 -10.81 15.84 -18.39
CA LEU A 288 -10.38 16.23 -19.74
C LEU A 288 -10.09 15.02 -20.65
N ASP A 289 -9.42 14.00 -20.12
CA ASP A 289 -8.99 12.83 -20.90
C ASP A 289 -8.87 11.60 -20.00
N SER A 290 -9.29 10.44 -20.48
CA SER A 290 -9.20 9.15 -19.77
C SER A 290 -7.77 8.70 -19.40
N ARG A 291 -6.74 9.28 -20.03
CA ARG A 291 -5.33 9.06 -19.71
C ARG A 291 -4.87 9.84 -18.49
N PHE A 292 -5.66 10.81 -18.00
CA PHE A 292 -5.52 11.30 -16.64
C PHE A 292 -6.09 10.27 -15.67
N MET A 293 -5.23 9.75 -14.80
CA MET A 293 -5.55 8.67 -13.88
C MET A 293 -5.56 9.18 -12.45
N PHE A 294 -6.53 8.74 -11.66
CA PHE A 294 -6.61 9.16 -10.27
C PHE A 294 -5.44 8.58 -9.46
N ALA A 295 -4.72 9.45 -8.77
CA ALA A 295 -3.89 9.12 -7.62
C ALA A 295 -3.96 10.29 -6.64
N LEU A 296 -3.77 10.04 -5.35
CA LEU A 296 -3.63 11.13 -4.39
C LEU A 296 -2.35 11.94 -4.68
N SER A 297 -2.26 13.13 -4.11
CA SER A 297 -0.98 13.85 -4.09
C SER A 297 0.05 13.08 -3.26
N GLY A 298 1.32 13.40 -3.46
CA GLY A 298 2.37 12.91 -2.57
C GLY A 298 2.12 13.33 -1.13
N SER A 299 2.77 12.62 -0.21
CA SER A 299 2.67 12.88 1.23
C SER A 299 1.25 12.69 1.78
N ASN A 300 0.43 11.79 1.23
CA ASN A 300 -0.93 11.56 1.71
C ASN A 300 -1.03 10.81 3.06
N LEU A 301 0.07 10.21 3.54
CA LEU A 301 0.16 9.53 4.83
C LEU A 301 0.98 10.33 5.84
N PRO A 302 0.79 10.10 7.16
CA PRO A 302 1.53 10.79 8.19
C PRO A 302 3.03 10.58 8.03
N TRP A 303 3.79 11.62 8.35
CA TRP A 303 5.24 11.51 8.45
C TRP A 303 5.69 11.15 9.87
N THR A 304 4.83 11.40 10.88
CA THR A 304 5.01 10.88 12.24
C THR A 304 5.37 9.39 12.20
N SER A 305 6.33 8.95 13.01
CA SER A 305 6.71 7.53 13.03
C SER A 305 5.54 6.66 13.48
N ARG A 306 5.40 5.47 12.88
CA ARG A 306 4.30 4.55 13.24
C ARG A 306 4.34 4.09 14.69
N GLU A 307 5.52 4.08 15.32
CA GLU A 307 5.68 3.78 16.75
C GLU A 307 5.16 4.89 17.67
N ASP A 308 5.06 6.11 17.14
CA ASP A 308 4.56 7.28 17.87
C ASP A 308 3.06 7.51 17.67
N PHE A 309 2.40 6.69 16.85
CA PHE A 309 0.97 6.79 16.58
C PHE A 309 0.15 6.49 17.84
N GLY A 310 -0.82 7.34 18.13
CA GLY A 310 -1.75 7.09 19.22
C GLY A 310 -2.75 8.20 19.44
N VAL A 311 -3.84 7.86 20.13
CA VAL A 311 -4.70 8.85 20.78
C VAL A 311 -4.11 9.12 22.16
N HIS A 312 -3.19 10.09 22.19
CA HIS A 312 -2.38 10.41 23.36
C HIS A 312 -3.16 11.20 24.42
N GLU A 313 -2.65 11.21 25.64
CA GLU A 313 -3.11 12.16 26.68
C GLU A 313 -2.82 13.59 26.22
N LYS A 314 -3.80 14.48 26.37
CA LYS A 314 -3.71 15.88 25.90
C LYS A 314 -3.71 16.83 27.08
N ASN A 315 -2.75 17.74 27.11
CA ASN A 315 -2.62 18.75 28.18
C ASN A 315 -2.36 20.17 27.65
N LYS A 316 -2.19 20.33 26.34
CA LYS A 316 -2.07 21.63 25.66
C LYS A 316 -3.25 21.87 24.74
N LEU A 317 -3.65 23.14 24.62
CA LEU A 317 -4.87 23.49 23.88
C LEU A 317 -4.66 23.41 22.36
N CYS A 318 -3.84 24.29 21.80
CA CYS A 318 -3.72 24.41 20.35
C CYS A 318 -2.27 24.72 19.95
N SER A 319 -1.84 24.14 18.83
CA SER A 319 -0.57 24.46 18.17
C SER A 319 -0.78 24.95 16.74
N LEU A 320 0.28 25.51 16.15
CA LEU A 320 0.38 25.71 14.69
C LEU A 320 1.78 25.27 14.23
N LEU A 321 1.84 24.33 13.29
CA LEU A 321 3.10 23.86 12.70
C LEU A 321 3.20 24.25 11.22
N ALA A 322 4.13 25.16 10.90
CA ALA A 322 4.34 25.61 9.53
C ALA A 322 5.78 26.03 9.22
N SER A 323 6.25 25.68 8.02
CA SER A 323 7.54 26.16 7.50
C SER A 323 7.49 27.65 7.11
N PRO A 324 8.64 28.36 7.03
CA PRO A 324 8.70 29.78 6.62
C PRO A 324 8.51 30.03 5.10
N LYS A 325 8.03 29.04 4.34
CA LYS A 325 7.75 29.20 2.90
C LYS A 325 6.59 30.18 2.71
N GLN A 326 6.59 30.91 1.58
CA GLN A 326 5.57 31.93 1.24
C GLN A 326 5.06 31.85 -0.21
N MET A 327 5.29 30.73 -0.89
CA MET A 327 5.11 30.62 -2.34
C MET A 327 3.66 30.42 -2.80
N THR A 328 2.75 30.07 -1.89
CA THR A 328 1.36 29.70 -2.21
C THR A 328 0.39 30.47 -1.31
N LYS A 329 -0.89 30.49 -1.66
CA LYS A 329 -1.94 31.06 -0.81
C LYS A 329 -1.96 30.41 0.56
N GLY A 330 -1.87 29.07 0.60
CA GLY A 330 -1.78 28.33 1.86
C GLY A 330 -0.58 28.72 2.72
N HIS A 331 0.57 28.98 2.11
CA HIS A 331 1.73 29.51 2.82
C HIS A 331 1.49 30.89 3.44
N GLN A 332 0.86 31.80 2.69
CA GLN A 332 0.52 33.14 3.18
C GLN A 332 -0.48 33.08 4.34
N LEU A 333 -1.51 32.24 4.23
CA LEU A 333 -2.47 31.99 5.30
C LEU A 333 -1.79 31.46 6.58
N ARG A 334 -0.79 30.58 6.47
CA ARG A 334 -0.02 30.12 7.65
C ARG A 334 0.67 31.27 8.36
N TYR A 335 1.23 32.23 7.63
CA TYR A 335 1.82 33.44 8.24
C TYR A 335 0.77 34.32 8.90
N GLU A 336 -0.35 34.58 8.20
CA GLU A 336 -1.45 35.39 8.74
C GLU A 336 -1.98 34.81 10.05
N TRP A 337 -2.26 33.50 10.09
CA TRP A 337 -2.74 32.83 11.30
C TRP A 337 -1.67 32.71 12.38
N ALA A 338 -0.41 32.43 12.02
CA ALA A 338 0.68 32.40 13.00
C ALA A 338 0.88 33.78 13.65
N ASP A 339 0.92 34.86 12.87
CA ASP A 339 1.10 36.21 13.42
C ASP A 339 -0.11 36.68 14.23
N LYS A 340 -1.32 36.29 13.81
CA LYS A 340 -2.57 36.59 14.54
C LYS A 340 -2.63 35.87 15.89
N LEU A 341 -2.19 34.62 15.97
CA LEU A 341 -2.40 33.74 17.14
C LEU A 341 -1.15 33.47 17.98
N LYS A 342 0.06 33.94 17.61
CA LYS A 342 1.32 33.63 18.31
C LYS A 342 1.38 33.98 19.81
N ASN A 343 0.46 34.81 20.30
CA ASN A 343 0.36 35.14 21.72
C ASN A 343 -0.65 34.24 22.47
N ASP A 344 -1.47 33.49 21.73
CA ASP A 344 -2.56 32.65 22.25
C ASP A 344 -2.26 31.14 22.11
N ILE A 345 -1.39 30.76 21.17
CA ILE A 345 -1.04 29.35 20.87
C ILE A 345 0.47 29.15 20.69
N ASP A 346 0.91 27.90 20.81
CA ASP A 346 2.30 27.53 20.53
C ASP A 346 2.52 27.39 19.01
N VAL A 347 3.50 28.13 18.48
CA VAL A 347 3.82 28.17 17.04
C VAL A 347 5.17 27.51 16.78
N PHE A 348 5.24 26.67 15.76
CA PHE A 348 6.41 25.88 15.39
C PHE A 348 6.67 25.85 13.88
N GLY A 349 7.86 25.38 13.49
CA GLY A 349 8.25 25.09 12.11
C GLY A 349 9.02 26.22 11.41
N GLY A 350 9.28 27.34 12.10
CA GLY A 350 10.04 28.47 11.56
C GLY A 350 9.18 29.58 10.97
N VAL A 351 7.87 29.37 10.78
CA VAL A 351 6.93 30.46 10.46
C VAL A 351 6.98 31.52 11.57
N SER A 352 6.89 32.79 11.19
CA SER A 352 6.95 33.93 12.14
C SER A 352 8.13 33.91 13.12
N GLY A 353 9.25 33.28 12.75
CA GLY A 353 10.46 33.20 13.59
C GLY A 353 10.42 32.14 14.71
N SER A 354 9.43 31.25 14.69
CA SER A 354 9.30 30.14 15.65
C SER A 354 10.44 29.12 15.59
N SER A 355 10.52 28.27 16.62
CA SER A 355 11.44 27.13 16.65
C SER A 355 11.20 26.19 15.47
N LYS A 356 12.28 25.77 14.80
CA LYS A 356 12.19 24.77 13.73
C LYS A 356 12.05 23.37 14.32
N ILE A 357 11.00 22.67 13.91
CA ILE A 357 10.75 21.25 14.20
C ILE A 357 10.30 20.54 12.90
N GLY A 358 10.24 19.21 12.93
CA GLY A 358 9.70 18.37 11.88
C GLY A 358 10.75 17.49 11.19
N THR A 359 11.41 16.62 11.95
CA THR A 359 12.47 15.69 11.48
C THR A 359 12.02 14.54 10.58
N ASP A 360 10.76 14.50 10.20
CA ASP A 360 10.20 13.33 9.54
C ASP A 360 10.39 13.33 8.01
N GLY A 361 10.84 14.46 7.45
CA GLY A 361 11.28 14.60 6.05
C GLY A 361 12.81 14.65 5.89
N PHE A 362 13.33 14.11 4.78
CA PHE A 362 14.78 13.99 4.51
C PHE A 362 15.57 15.30 4.58
N ALA A 363 14.92 16.45 4.38
CA ALA A 363 15.56 17.76 4.31
C ALA A 363 15.90 18.37 5.70
N SER A 364 15.65 17.70 6.83
CA SER A 364 15.70 18.36 8.15
C SER A 364 16.09 17.45 9.32
N ALA A 365 17.09 16.57 9.15
CA ALA A 365 17.57 15.61 10.15
C ALA A 365 18.04 16.21 11.51
N ALA A 366 18.18 17.53 11.63
CA ALA A 366 18.74 18.22 12.81
C ALA A 366 17.69 18.93 13.70
N HIS A 367 16.40 18.74 13.45
CA HIS A 367 15.31 19.39 14.19
C HIS A 367 14.53 18.41 15.08
N PRO A 368 13.83 18.85 16.15
CA PRO A 368 12.94 17.97 16.92
C PRO A 368 11.80 17.37 16.06
N PRO A 369 11.20 16.22 16.44
CA PRO A 369 10.14 15.55 15.69
C PRO A 369 8.83 16.35 15.66
N LYS A 370 7.92 16.05 14.72
CA LYS A 370 6.60 16.73 14.65
C LYS A 370 5.74 16.49 15.88
N THR A 371 5.99 15.40 16.62
CA THR A 371 5.29 15.08 17.87
C THR A 371 5.36 16.21 18.89
N GLU A 372 6.42 17.02 18.90
CA GLU A 372 6.56 18.22 19.76
C GLU A 372 5.45 19.27 19.57
N ALA A 373 4.84 19.34 18.39
CA ALA A 373 3.73 20.25 18.10
C ALA A 373 2.37 19.56 18.03
N LEU A 374 2.30 18.24 18.18
CA LEU A 374 1.05 17.50 17.93
C LEU A 374 0.66 16.61 19.10
N ARG A 375 1.57 15.80 19.63
CA ARG A 375 1.29 14.74 20.60
C ARG A 375 0.46 15.23 21.79
N ASP A 376 0.88 16.30 22.43
CA ASP A 376 0.27 16.79 23.67
C ASP A 376 -0.89 17.78 23.43
N TYR A 377 -1.14 18.18 22.18
CA TYR A 377 -2.12 19.21 21.82
C TYR A 377 -3.46 18.61 21.42
N MET A 378 -4.54 19.18 21.95
CA MET A 378 -5.92 18.84 21.58
C MET A 378 -6.22 19.24 20.13
N PHE A 379 -5.78 20.45 19.73
CA PHE A 379 -6.05 21.02 18.42
C PHE A 379 -4.77 21.45 17.70
N SER A 380 -4.79 21.52 16.37
CA SER A 380 -3.70 22.14 15.60
C SER A 380 -4.22 22.90 14.38
N ILE A 381 -3.81 24.17 14.22
CA ILE A 381 -4.09 24.96 13.01
C ILE A 381 -3.33 24.33 11.84
N THR A 382 -4.09 23.75 10.91
CA THR A 382 -3.60 22.84 9.86
C THR A 382 -4.00 23.37 8.49
N ILE A 383 -3.06 24.00 7.78
CA ILE A 383 -3.35 24.68 6.51
C ILE A 383 -2.54 24.00 5.41
N GLU A 384 -3.18 23.54 4.33
CA GLU A 384 -2.51 22.94 3.18
C GLU A 384 -1.81 23.97 2.28
N ASN A 385 -1.03 23.52 1.30
CA ASN A 385 -0.38 24.45 0.35
C ASN A 385 -1.41 25.15 -0.56
N ALA A 386 -2.52 24.47 -0.82
CA ALA A 386 -3.60 24.88 -1.73
C ALA A 386 -4.92 24.27 -1.24
N SER A 387 -6.04 24.75 -1.78
CA SER A 387 -7.39 24.24 -1.47
C SER A 387 -8.13 23.85 -2.74
N TYR A 388 -8.41 22.56 -2.89
CA TYR A 388 -9.25 21.96 -3.94
C TYR A 388 -9.56 20.49 -3.59
N ASN A 389 -10.57 19.92 -4.24
CA ASN A 389 -11.02 18.56 -3.96
C ASN A 389 -9.88 17.54 -4.09
N HIS A 390 -9.93 16.53 -3.23
CA HIS A 390 -8.97 15.42 -3.14
C HIS A 390 -7.52 15.79 -2.75
N TYR A 391 -7.20 17.07 -2.56
CA TYR A 391 -5.86 17.52 -2.19
C TYR A 391 -5.72 17.73 -0.68
N PHE A 392 -5.13 16.76 -0.02
CA PHE A 392 -4.66 16.82 1.36
C PHE A 392 -3.32 16.10 1.47
N THR A 393 -2.54 16.43 2.50
CA THR A 393 -1.22 15.82 2.68
C THR A 393 -0.99 15.39 4.12
N GLU A 394 0.27 15.21 4.50
CA GLU A 394 0.72 14.70 5.76
C GLU A 394 0.24 15.60 6.90
N LYS A 395 -0.01 16.88 6.64
CA LYS A 395 -0.36 17.89 7.65
C LYS A 395 -1.61 17.50 8.42
N ILE A 396 -2.68 17.15 7.72
CA ILE A 396 -3.91 16.69 8.38
C ILE A 396 -3.75 15.28 8.94
N THR A 397 -3.07 14.39 8.21
CA THR A 397 -2.92 13.00 8.67
C THR A 397 -1.98 12.86 9.87
N ASP A 398 -1.00 13.74 10.02
CA ASP A 398 -0.12 13.84 11.20
C ASP A 398 -0.92 14.25 12.44
N CYS A 399 -1.95 15.09 12.29
CA CYS A 399 -2.87 15.39 13.39
C CYS A 399 -3.60 14.11 13.82
N PHE A 400 -4.19 13.38 12.87
CA PHE A 400 -4.89 12.12 13.17
C PHE A 400 -3.96 11.05 13.77
N ALA A 401 -2.72 10.94 13.30
CA ALA A 401 -1.71 10.04 13.85
C ALA A 401 -1.40 10.30 15.32
N ASN A 402 -1.57 11.54 15.78
CA ASN A 402 -1.34 11.96 17.17
C ASN A 402 -2.65 12.13 17.96
N GLY A 403 -3.82 11.80 17.39
CA GLY A 403 -5.11 12.04 18.03
C GLY A 403 -5.42 13.53 18.24
N THR A 404 -4.85 14.42 17.43
CA THR A 404 -5.07 15.87 17.47
C THR A 404 -6.17 16.23 16.48
N ILE A 405 -7.10 17.12 16.88
CA ILE A 405 -8.16 17.62 16.00
C ILE A 405 -7.59 18.75 15.12
N PRO A 406 -7.54 18.58 13.78
CA PRO A 406 -7.08 19.66 12.90
C PRO A 406 -8.14 20.77 12.79
N VAL A 407 -7.70 22.01 12.98
CA VAL A 407 -8.44 23.22 12.56
C VAL A 407 -7.98 23.54 11.13
N TYR A 408 -8.75 23.08 10.16
CA TYR A 408 -8.27 22.70 8.83
C TYR A 408 -8.69 23.65 7.72
N TRP A 409 -7.75 24.01 6.85
CA TRP A 409 -7.98 24.64 5.54
C TRP A 409 -7.23 23.87 4.46
N GLY A 410 -7.93 23.37 3.44
CA GLY A 410 -7.33 22.55 2.39
C GLY A 410 -8.37 21.88 1.50
N CYS A 411 -8.52 20.55 1.60
CA CYS A 411 -9.44 19.74 0.83
C CYS A 411 -10.92 20.01 1.18
N PRO A 412 -11.76 20.56 0.27
CA PRO A 412 -13.18 20.83 0.55
C PRO A 412 -14.04 19.58 0.73
N ASN A 413 -13.71 18.47 0.05
CA ASN A 413 -14.42 17.20 0.14
C ASN A 413 -13.70 16.19 1.05
N ILE A 414 -13.01 16.67 2.11
CA ILE A 414 -12.23 15.83 3.02
C ILE A 414 -13.08 14.74 3.71
N GLY A 415 -14.39 14.96 3.86
CA GLY A 415 -15.34 13.97 4.38
C GLY A 415 -15.46 12.67 3.58
N GLN A 416 -14.99 12.64 2.33
CA GLN A 416 -14.88 11.40 1.56
C GLN A 416 -13.80 10.46 2.10
N TYR A 417 -12.82 11.01 2.85
CA TYR A 417 -11.65 10.29 3.34
C TYR A 417 -11.67 10.11 4.85
N PHE A 418 -12.20 11.08 5.58
CA PHE A 418 -12.16 11.15 7.04
C PHE A 418 -13.52 11.54 7.61
N ASN A 419 -13.76 11.23 8.89
CA ASN A 419 -14.93 11.71 9.61
C ASN A 419 -14.79 13.22 9.88
N GLU A 420 -15.69 14.01 9.30
CA GLU A 420 -15.70 15.48 9.41
C GLU A 420 -16.00 15.97 10.82
N ASP A 421 -16.67 15.18 11.67
CA ASP A 421 -16.92 15.56 13.06
C ASP A 421 -15.61 15.70 13.85
N GLY A 422 -14.55 15.00 13.42
CA GLY A 422 -13.20 15.06 13.98
C GLY A 422 -12.33 16.16 13.38
N ILE A 423 -12.92 17.09 12.61
CA ILE A 423 -12.23 18.19 11.91
C ILE A 423 -12.98 19.50 12.22
N ILE A 424 -12.24 20.58 12.47
CA ILE A 424 -12.82 21.93 12.60
C ILE A 424 -12.47 22.70 11.35
N VAL A 425 -13.44 23.32 10.68
CA VAL A 425 -13.16 24.12 9.48
C VAL A 425 -12.50 25.45 9.86
N LEU A 426 -11.34 25.75 9.27
CA LEU A 426 -10.68 27.05 9.41
C LEU A 426 -11.18 28.01 8.33
N ASN A 427 -11.80 29.10 8.76
CA ASN A 427 -12.27 30.20 7.91
C ASN A 427 -12.21 31.52 8.68
N ASP A 428 -12.62 32.63 8.06
CA ASP A 428 -12.54 33.97 8.66
C ASP A 428 -13.38 34.15 9.94
N SER A 429 -14.40 33.29 10.16
CA SER A 429 -15.24 33.32 11.35
C SER A 429 -14.70 32.51 12.53
N PHE A 430 -13.59 31.78 12.35
CA PHE A 430 -12.98 31.00 13.42
C PHE A 430 -12.40 31.91 14.53
N ASP A 431 -12.80 31.66 15.78
CA ASP A 431 -12.23 32.26 16.99
C ASP A 431 -11.51 31.17 17.81
N ILE A 432 -10.27 31.45 18.22
CA ILE A 432 -9.48 30.55 19.05
C ILE A 432 -10.15 30.25 20.41
N LYS A 433 -11.01 31.15 20.88
CA LYS A 433 -11.76 31.00 22.14
C LYS A 433 -12.82 29.89 22.10
N ASP A 434 -13.21 29.46 20.90
CA ASP A 434 -14.14 28.33 20.75
C ASP A 434 -13.46 26.99 21.08
N LEU A 435 -12.13 26.94 21.10
CA LEU A 435 -11.38 25.75 21.45
C LEU A 435 -11.28 25.59 22.97
N ASN A 436 -11.67 24.42 23.46
CA ASN A 436 -11.52 24.03 24.85
C ASN A 436 -11.55 22.49 24.98
N GLU A 437 -11.24 22.00 26.18
CA GLU A 437 -11.20 20.57 26.49
C GLU A 437 -12.56 19.88 26.33
N GLU A 438 -13.66 20.55 26.65
CA GLU A 438 -15.02 20.01 26.47
C GLU A 438 -15.31 19.74 24.99
N LEU A 439 -14.96 20.68 24.11
CA LEU A 439 -15.09 20.51 22.67
C LEU A 439 -14.25 19.33 22.15
N TYR A 440 -13.00 19.21 22.60
CA TYR A 440 -12.14 18.08 22.21
C TYR A 440 -12.77 16.75 22.64
N ASN A 441 -13.17 16.65 23.91
CA ASN A 441 -13.78 15.44 24.47
C ASN A 441 -15.11 15.09 23.79
N SER A 442 -15.90 16.09 23.38
CA SER A 442 -17.14 15.86 22.61
C SER A 442 -16.91 15.22 21.24
N LYS A 443 -15.68 15.30 20.70
CA LYS A 443 -15.28 14.80 19.37
C LYS A 443 -14.41 13.54 19.44
N ILE A 444 -14.19 12.98 20.63
CA ILE A 444 -13.19 11.90 20.84
C ILE A 444 -13.47 10.63 20.01
N ASP A 445 -14.73 10.32 19.73
CA ASP A 445 -15.08 9.16 18.90
C ASP A 445 -14.68 9.37 17.44
N ALA A 446 -14.88 10.58 16.91
CA ALA A 446 -14.43 10.92 15.56
C ALA A 446 -12.89 10.98 15.46
N VAL A 447 -12.20 11.40 16.54
CA VAL A 447 -10.73 11.34 16.64
C VAL A 447 -10.25 9.88 16.52
N LYS A 448 -10.84 8.96 17.29
CA LYS A 448 -10.52 7.53 17.23
C LYS A 448 -10.81 6.93 15.85
N GLU A 449 -11.92 7.31 15.22
CA GLU A 449 -12.25 6.84 13.87
C GLU A 449 -11.20 7.29 12.84
N ASN A 450 -10.82 8.57 12.85
CA ASN A 450 -9.82 9.10 11.92
C ASN A 450 -8.43 8.49 12.16
N TYR A 451 -8.08 8.19 13.41
CA TYR A 451 -6.88 7.43 13.77
C TYR A 451 -6.89 6.01 13.19
N GLU A 452 -8.03 5.32 13.16
CA GLU A 452 -8.10 3.99 12.51
C GLU A 452 -8.10 4.09 10.98
N LYS A 453 -8.67 5.15 10.40
CA LYS A 453 -8.64 5.39 8.94
C LYS A 453 -7.21 5.58 8.42
N ILE A 454 -6.38 6.40 9.05
CA ILE A 454 -4.99 6.60 8.61
C ILE A 454 -4.12 5.33 8.73
N LYS A 455 -4.46 4.39 9.62
CA LYS A 455 -3.73 3.11 9.75
C LYS A 455 -3.95 2.18 8.56
N THR A 456 -5.14 2.24 7.95
CA THR A 456 -5.55 1.37 6.83
C THR A 456 -5.46 2.05 5.47
N MET A 457 -5.25 3.37 5.45
CA MET A 457 -5.13 4.16 4.23
C MET A 457 -3.94 3.72 3.37
N LYS A 458 -4.15 3.62 2.06
CA LYS A 458 -3.10 3.28 1.09
C LYS A 458 -2.14 4.44 0.86
N LEU A 459 -0.87 4.11 0.69
CA LEU A 459 0.15 5.04 0.22
C LEU A 459 -0.16 5.44 -1.22
N SER A 460 0.00 6.73 -1.58
CA SER A 460 -0.27 7.17 -2.96
C SER A 460 0.60 6.47 -4.00
N ASP A 461 1.83 6.13 -3.63
CA ASP A 461 2.74 5.32 -4.44
C ASP A 461 2.12 3.93 -4.76
N ASP A 462 1.47 3.28 -3.78
CA ASP A 462 0.81 1.99 -3.97
C ASP A 462 -0.44 2.12 -4.87
N ILE A 463 -1.20 3.21 -4.75
CA ILE A 463 -2.35 3.52 -5.62
C ILE A 463 -1.87 3.68 -7.08
N LEU A 464 -0.77 4.39 -7.28
CA LEU A 464 -0.12 4.54 -8.59
C LEU A 464 0.27 3.17 -9.14
N TRP A 465 0.91 2.32 -8.33
CA TRP A 465 1.31 0.97 -8.76
C TRP A 465 0.12 0.10 -9.21
N GLU A 466 -0.98 0.10 -8.46
CA GLU A 466 -2.19 -0.66 -8.81
C GLU A 466 -2.72 -0.28 -10.20
N MET A 467 -2.68 1.01 -10.54
CA MET A 467 -3.12 1.50 -11.84
C MET A 467 -2.11 1.18 -12.96
N VAL A 468 -0.81 1.36 -12.69
CA VAL A 468 0.27 1.05 -13.65
C VAL A 468 0.26 -0.44 -14.01
N SER A 469 0.21 -1.32 -13.02
CA SER A 469 0.17 -2.78 -13.23
C SER A 469 -1.03 -3.19 -14.08
N GLN A 470 -2.23 -2.69 -13.78
CA GLN A 470 -3.41 -2.94 -14.61
C GLN A 470 -3.28 -2.42 -16.05
N TYR A 471 -2.61 -1.28 -16.26
CA TYR A 471 -2.36 -0.74 -17.58
C TYR A 471 -1.43 -1.66 -18.38
N ILE A 472 -0.33 -2.08 -17.78
CA ILE A 472 0.67 -2.95 -18.41
C ILE A 472 0.08 -4.30 -18.76
N ASP A 473 -0.66 -4.93 -17.84
CA ASP A 473 -1.34 -6.20 -18.09
C ASP A 473 -2.27 -6.10 -19.30
N LYS A 474 -3.02 -5.00 -19.43
CA LYS A 474 -3.89 -4.77 -20.60
C LYS A 474 -3.10 -4.51 -21.88
N ALA A 475 -1.93 -3.91 -21.79
CA ALA A 475 -1.10 -3.59 -22.95
C ALA A 475 -0.38 -4.84 -23.49
N GLU A 476 0.02 -5.77 -22.62
CA GLU A 476 0.76 -6.99 -23.00
C GLU A 476 -0.14 -8.14 -23.41
N ASN A 477 -1.41 -8.13 -23.01
CA ASN A 477 -2.41 -9.12 -23.39
C ASN A 477 -3.24 -8.73 -24.64
N LYS A 478 -2.88 -7.63 -25.32
CA LYS A 478 -3.44 -7.21 -26.62
C LYS A 478 -2.47 -7.58 -27.73
#